data_AF-A0A1F8D9Q1-F1
#
_entry.id   AF-A0A1F8D9Q1-F1
#
_cell.length_a   1.000
_cell.length_b   1.000
_cell.length_c   1.000
_cell.angle_alpha   90.00
_cell.angle_beta   90.00
_cell.angle_gamma   90.00
#
_symmetry.space_group_name_H-M   'P 1'
#
loop_
_entity.id
_entity.type
_entity.pdbx_description
1 polymer ?
#
loop_
_entity_poly.entity_id
_entity_poly.type
_entity_poly.pdbx_seq_one_letter_code
_entity_poly.pdbx_strand_id
1 'polypeptide(L)'
;MRRREIVIGLIILAVVAGAIVWIRRTRTQEEPLPTPSIEEKIERTFNLEIPEDVERADLNDVTGGTGSGIATRKYESGRFSHTVLADLPDPTAGYFYEGWLVRGKEGDANFAFISTGRMRVAKGGYLLEFTSSTDYSAYNGVVVTLERVDDKKPETHILEGSF
;
A
#
# COMPACT_ATOMS: atom_id res chain seq x y z
N MET A 1 2.66 -61.21 -36.64
CA MET A 1 1.85 -60.44 -35.68
C MET A 1 0.39 -60.59 -36.04
N ARG A 2 -0.43 -61.08 -35.11
CA ARG A 2 -1.86 -61.28 -35.39
C ARG A 2 -2.52 -59.90 -35.29
N ARG A 3 -3.37 -59.51 -36.25
CA ARG A 3 -4.06 -58.20 -36.28
C ARG A 3 -4.65 -57.79 -34.92
N ARG A 4 -5.04 -58.78 -34.11
CA ARG A 4 -5.54 -58.64 -32.74
C ARG A 4 -4.54 -57.99 -31.76
N GLU A 5 -3.26 -58.28 -31.87
CA GLU A 5 -2.18 -57.76 -31.00
C GLU A 5 -1.93 -56.27 -31.27
N ILE A 6 -2.02 -55.86 -32.53
CA ILE A 6 -1.87 -54.45 -32.96
C ILE A 6 -3.04 -53.60 -32.46
N VAL A 7 -4.26 -54.14 -32.51
CA VAL A 7 -5.47 -53.45 -32.02
C VAL A 7 -5.43 -53.26 -30.50
N ILE A 8 -4.97 -54.27 -29.76
CA ILE A 8 -4.85 -54.18 -28.30
C ILE A 8 -3.81 -53.12 -27.91
N GLY A 9 -2.67 -53.06 -28.62
CA GLY A 9 -1.64 -52.05 -28.39
C GLY A 9 -2.14 -50.61 -28.59
N LEU A 10 -2.94 -50.38 -29.65
CA LEU A 10 -3.52 -49.06 -29.93
C LEU A 10 -4.53 -48.60 -28.86
N ILE A 11 -5.35 -49.53 -28.33
CA ILE A 11 -6.33 -49.21 -27.28
C ILE A 11 -5.63 -48.80 -25.99
N ILE A 12 -4.58 -49.52 -25.57
CA ILE A 12 -3.82 -49.20 -24.37
C ILE A 12 -3.18 -47.81 -24.51
N LEU A 13 -2.62 -47.51 -25.68
CA LEU A 13 -1.98 -46.23 -25.94
C LEU A 13 -2.98 -45.06 -25.91
N ALA A 14 -4.20 -45.26 -26.43
CA ALA A 14 -5.27 -44.27 -26.35
C ALA A 14 -5.74 -44.03 -24.90
N VAL A 15 -5.83 -45.07 -24.08
CA VAL A 15 -6.21 -44.96 -22.66
C VAL A 15 -5.14 -44.20 -21.87
N VAL A 16 -3.86 -44.51 -22.10
CA VAL A 16 -2.74 -43.80 -21.45
C VAL A 16 -2.70 -42.33 -21.87
N ALA A 17 -2.87 -42.05 -23.16
CA ALA A 17 -2.94 -40.67 -23.65
C ALA A 17 -4.14 -39.91 -23.04
N GLY A 18 -5.31 -40.56 -22.95
CA GLY A 18 -6.49 -40.00 -22.30
C GLY A 18 -6.26 -39.69 -20.82
N ALA A 19 -5.62 -40.61 -20.08
CA ALA A 19 -5.28 -40.42 -18.67
C ALA A 19 -4.29 -39.26 -18.48
N ILE A 20 -3.28 -39.12 -19.34
CA ILE A 20 -2.31 -38.01 -19.29
C ILE A 20 -3.00 -36.66 -19.54
N VAL A 21 -3.91 -36.60 -20.52
CA VAL A 21 -4.66 -35.37 -20.83
C VAL A 21 -5.60 -35.00 -19.69
N TRP A 22 -6.23 -35.99 -19.05
CA TRP A 22 -7.11 -35.76 -17.90
C TRP A 22 -6.34 -35.26 -16.67
N ILE A 23 -5.21 -35.88 -16.33
CA ILE A 23 -4.35 -35.46 -15.22
C ILE A 23 -3.79 -34.05 -15.45
N ARG A 24 -3.46 -33.68 -16.70
CA ARG A 24 -3.02 -32.31 -17.03
C ARG A 24 -4.14 -31.28 -16.91
N ARG A 25 -5.40 -31.65 -17.19
CA ARG A 25 -6.56 -30.76 -16.99
C ARG A 25 -6.93 -30.59 -15.52
N THR A 26 -6.67 -31.59 -14.68
CA THR A 26 -6.92 -31.53 -13.23
C THR A 26 -5.73 -30.99 -12.44
N ARG A 27 -4.64 -30.55 -13.07
CA ARG A 27 -3.71 -29.61 -12.43
C ARG A 27 -4.43 -28.28 -12.28
N THR A 28 -5.26 -28.23 -11.25
CA THR A 28 -5.87 -27.05 -10.68
C THR A 28 -4.82 -25.95 -10.65
N GLN A 29 -5.12 -24.87 -11.36
CA GLN A 29 -4.43 -23.61 -11.23
C GLN A 29 -4.44 -23.28 -9.74
N GLU A 30 -3.28 -23.33 -9.07
CA GLU A 30 -3.17 -22.85 -7.70
C GLU A 30 -3.55 -21.38 -7.74
N GLU A 31 -4.77 -21.05 -7.31
CA GLU A 31 -5.18 -19.66 -7.17
C GLU A 31 -4.21 -19.03 -6.17
N PRO A 32 -3.51 -17.95 -6.53
CA PRO A 32 -2.64 -17.27 -5.59
C PRO A 32 -3.50 -16.83 -4.40
N LEU A 33 -3.02 -17.10 -3.19
CA LEU A 33 -3.65 -16.60 -1.97
C LEU A 33 -3.86 -15.08 -2.12
N PRO A 34 -4.99 -14.53 -1.64
CA PRO A 34 -5.20 -13.09 -1.70
C PRO A 34 -4.05 -12.40 -0.95
N THR A 35 -3.30 -11.56 -1.66
CA THR A 35 -2.33 -10.65 -1.04
C THR A 35 -3.11 -9.74 -0.09
N PRO A 36 -2.69 -9.59 1.18
CA PRO A 36 -3.39 -8.72 2.11
C PRO A 36 -3.45 -7.29 1.57
N SER A 37 -4.58 -6.61 1.81
CA SER A 37 -4.73 -5.20 1.43
C SER A 37 -3.79 -4.30 2.25
N ILE A 38 -3.56 -3.06 1.82
CA ILE A 38 -2.76 -2.09 2.59
C ILE A 38 -3.39 -1.87 3.98
N GLU A 39 -4.72 -1.81 4.05
CA GLU A 39 -5.49 -1.73 5.30
C GLU A 39 -5.19 -2.91 6.21
N GLU A 40 -5.39 -4.13 5.76
CA GLU A 40 -5.12 -5.33 6.57
C GLU A 40 -3.67 -5.38 7.04
N LYS A 41 -2.73 -4.95 6.19
CA LYS A 41 -1.30 -4.89 6.53
C LYS A 41 -1.06 -3.87 7.65
N ILE A 42 -1.61 -2.67 7.54
CA ILE A 42 -1.45 -1.59 8.52
C ILE A 42 -2.16 -1.93 9.83
N GLU A 43 -3.40 -2.41 9.80
CA GLU A 43 -4.14 -2.84 10.99
C GLU A 43 -3.41 -3.95 11.75
N ARG A 44 -2.78 -4.90 11.04
CA ARG A 44 -1.94 -5.93 11.67
C ARG A 44 -0.67 -5.34 12.28
N THR A 45 0.05 -4.49 11.54
CA THR A 45 1.30 -3.87 12.03
C THR A 45 1.04 -3.03 13.28
N PHE A 46 -0.03 -2.23 13.26
CA PHE A 46 -0.34 -1.31 14.35
C PHE A 46 -1.35 -1.87 15.36
N ASN A 47 -1.86 -3.09 15.18
CA ASN A 47 -2.90 -3.70 16.02
C ASN A 47 -3.99 -2.69 16.41
N LEU A 48 -4.65 -2.12 15.40
CA LEU A 48 -5.71 -1.12 15.51
C LEU A 48 -6.76 -1.36 14.41
N GLU A 49 -7.94 -0.78 14.60
CA GLU A 49 -9.01 -0.72 13.59
C GLU A 49 -9.15 0.74 13.14
N ILE A 50 -9.23 0.96 11.82
CA ILE A 50 -9.42 2.30 11.27
C ILE A 50 -10.92 2.65 11.33
N PRO A 51 -11.32 3.78 11.91
CA PRO A 51 -12.73 4.18 11.94
C PRO A 51 -13.33 4.33 10.52
N GLU A 52 -14.59 3.97 10.34
CA GLU A 52 -15.27 4.14 9.03
C GLU A 52 -15.70 5.59 8.76
N ASP A 53 -15.72 6.45 9.80
CA ASP A 53 -16.20 7.83 9.74
C ASP A 53 -15.11 8.86 9.41
N VAL A 54 -13.96 8.40 8.91
CA VAL A 54 -12.84 9.24 8.46
C VAL A 54 -12.61 9.09 6.97
N GLU A 55 -12.14 10.16 6.34
CA GLU A 55 -11.68 10.08 4.95
C GLU A 55 -10.29 9.43 4.93
N ARG A 56 -10.07 8.52 3.98
CA ARG A 56 -8.90 7.64 3.95
C ARG A 56 -8.20 7.71 2.61
N ALA A 57 -6.87 7.66 2.66
CA ALA A 57 -6.01 7.51 1.49
C ALA A 57 -5.02 6.37 1.71
N ASP A 58 -4.90 5.48 0.72
CA ASP A 58 -3.85 4.48 0.67
C ASP A 58 -2.57 5.14 0.14
N LEU A 59 -1.46 4.95 0.85
CA LEU A 59 -0.16 5.50 0.50
C LEU A 59 0.73 4.40 -0.08
N ASN A 60 1.21 4.62 -1.29
CA ASN A 60 2.04 3.68 -2.03
C ASN A 60 3.47 4.19 -2.18
N ASP A 61 4.43 3.27 -2.16
CA ASP A 61 5.83 3.57 -2.42
C ASP A 61 6.03 4.06 -3.87
N VAL A 62 6.65 5.24 -4.03
CA VAL A 62 6.96 5.84 -5.33
C VAL A 62 8.43 5.71 -5.73
N THR A 63 9.24 5.08 -4.89
CA THR A 63 10.67 4.83 -5.10
C THR A 63 10.97 3.45 -5.68
N GLY A 64 9.96 2.58 -5.74
CA GLY A 64 10.11 1.17 -6.12
C GLY A 64 10.46 0.25 -4.95
N GLY A 65 10.36 0.75 -3.71
CA GLY A 65 10.49 -0.02 -2.48
C GLY A 65 9.23 -0.82 -2.14
N THR A 66 9.16 -1.29 -0.89
CA THR A 66 8.02 -2.06 -0.36
C THR A 66 7.23 -1.29 0.68
N GLY A 67 7.46 0.03 0.79
CA GLY A 67 6.78 0.89 1.73
C GLY A 67 5.27 0.96 1.46
N SER A 68 4.49 1.12 2.51
CA SER A 68 3.04 1.31 2.38
C SER A 68 2.52 2.05 3.59
N GLY A 69 1.44 2.80 3.43
CA GLY A 69 0.80 3.47 4.55
C GLY A 69 -0.66 3.76 4.33
N ILE A 70 -1.30 4.25 5.38
CA ILE A 70 -2.65 4.81 5.34
C ILE A 70 -2.59 6.19 5.97
N ALA A 71 -3.21 7.14 5.29
CA ALA A 71 -3.55 8.42 5.84
C ALA A 71 -5.05 8.50 6.11
N THR A 72 -5.41 9.11 7.23
CA THR A 72 -6.79 9.45 7.56
C THR A 72 -6.90 10.94 7.85
N ARG A 73 -8.06 11.53 7.58
CA ARG A 73 -8.39 12.88 8.01
C ARG A 73 -9.86 13.03 8.40
N LYS A 74 -10.13 14.01 9.25
CA LYS A 74 -11.48 14.43 9.64
C LYS A 74 -11.47 15.90 10.05
N TYR A 75 -12.46 16.67 9.61
CA TYR A 75 -12.74 18.01 10.15
C TYR A 75 -14.09 17.98 10.86
N GLU A 76 -14.07 18.10 12.18
CA GLU A 76 -15.29 18.06 12.98
C GLU A 76 -15.17 19.00 14.18
N SER A 77 -16.28 19.69 14.50
CA SER A 77 -16.34 20.61 15.66
C SER A 77 -15.23 21.66 15.69
N GLY A 78 -14.83 22.18 14.52
CA GLY A 78 -13.79 23.21 14.40
C GLY A 78 -12.36 22.69 14.54
N ARG A 79 -12.15 21.36 14.52
CA ARG A 79 -10.84 20.72 14.64
C ARG A 79 -10.60 19.77 13.48
N PHE A 80 -9.51 20.02 12.77
CA PHE A 80 -8.92 19.11 11.79
C PHE A 80 -8.03 18.12 12.52
N SER A 81 -8.21 16.83 12.25
CA SER A 81 -7.32 15.75 12.66
C SER A 81 -6.82 15.00 11.45
N HIS A 82 -5.52 14.74 11.38
CA HIS A 82 -4.89 13.95 10.35
C HIS A 82 -3.90 12.98 10.97
N THR A 83 -3.98 11.72 10.56
CA THR A 83 -3.11 10.66 11.06
C THR A 83 -2.52 9.90 9.90
N VAL A 84 -1.22 9.61 9.96
CA VAL A 84 -0.54 8.74 8.99
C VAL A 84 0.07 7.57 9.73
N LEU A 85 -0.23 6.37 9.25
CA LEU A 85 0.36 5.10 9.66
C LEU A 85 1.15 4.57 8.49
N ALA A 86 2.45 4.35 8.64
CA ALA A 86 3.31 3.86 7.58
C ALA A 86 4.14 2.67 8.04
N ASP A 87 4.15 1.63 7.22
CA ASP A 87 5.12 0.55 7.28
C ASP A 87 6.28 0.89 6.35
N LEU A 88 7.36 1.37 6.94
CA LEU A 88 8.56 1.86 6.28
C LEU A 88 9.79 1.29 6.99
N PRO A 89 10.89 1.02 6.26
CA PRO A 89 12.15 0.61 6.87
C PRO A 89 12.73 1.74 7.73
N ASP A 90 13.68 1.42 8.60
CA ASP A 90 14.39 2.44 9.35
C ASP A 90 15.20 3.35 8.43
N PRO A 91 15.12 4.68 8.59
CA PRO A 91 15.90 5.61 7.78
C PRO A 91 17.39 5.50 8.16
N THR A 92 18.25 5.82 7.19
CA THR A 92 19.70 5.94 7.45
C THR A 92 19.96 6.95 8.56
N ALA A 93 21.01 6.72 9.37
CA ALA A 93 21.38 7.63 10.44
C ALA A 93 21.47 9.10 9.97
N GLY A 94 20.77 9.99 10.68
CA GLY A 94 20.68 11.42 10.35
C GLY A 94 19.50 11.79 9.45
N TYR A 95 18.71 10.81 8.99
CA TYR A 95 17.46 11.04 8.26
C TYR A 95 16.23 10.72 9.13
N PHE A 96 15.09 11.25 8.74
CA PHE A 96 13.80 11.02 9.37
C PHE A 96 12.66 11.08 8.34
N TYR A 97 11.50 10.52 8.69
CA TYR A 97 10.30 10.67 7.86
C TYR A 97 9.47 11.87 8.30
N GLU A 98 8.92 12.60 7.33
CA GLU A 98 8.02 13.74 7.54
C GLU A 98 6.76 13.59 6.70
N GLY A 99 5.61 13.97 7.25
CA GLY A 99 4.33 13.92 6.53
C GLY A 99 3.89 15.29 6.05
N TRP A 100 3.27 15.31 4.87
CA TRP A 100 2.83 16.52 4.19
C TRP A 100 1.42 16.37 3.66
N LEU A 101 0.64 17.45 3.74
CA LEU A 101 -0.59 17.59 2.97
C LEU A 101 -0.32 18.45 1.74
N VAL A 102 -0.88 18.05 0.61
CA VAL A 102 -0.67 18.65 -0.71
C VAL A 102 -1.99 19.09 -1.30
N ARG A 103 -2.03 20.31 -1.84
CA ARG A 103 -3.17 20.83 -2.61
C ARG A 103 -2.72 21.18 -4.02
N GLY A 104 -3.55 20.87 -5.00
CA GLY A 104 -3.27 21.14 -6.42
C GLY A 104 -2.21 20.19 -7.00
N LYS A 105 -1.86 20.40 -8.28
CA LYS A 105 -0.75 19.69 -8.91
C LYS A 105 0.45 20.61 -9.02
N GLU A 106 1.64 20.02 -9.06
CA GLU A 106 2.85 20.80 -9.27
C GLU A 106 2.75 21.61 -10.58
N GLY A 107 2.99 22.91 -10.49
CA GLY A 107 2.82 23.86 -11.59
C GLY A 107 1.48 24.61 -11.60
N ASP A 108 0.49 24.20 -10.81
CA ASP A 108 -0.76 24.94 -10.67
C ASP A 108 -0.62 26.15 -9.75
N ALA A 109 -1.39 27.21 -10.01
CA ALA A 109 -1.38 28.43 -9.18
C ALA A 109 -1.86 28.21 -7.73
N ASN A 110 -2.59 27.13 -7.46
CA ASN A 110 -3.08 26.76 -6.14
C ASN A 110 -2.22 25.68 -5.44
N PHE A 111 -1.09 25.32 -6.05
CA PHE A 111 -0.17 24.32 -5.54
C PHE A 111 0.41 24.74 -4.19
N ALA A 112 0.27 23.88 -3.18
CA ALA A 112 0.79 24.14 -1.85
C ALA A 112 1.10 22.84 -1.10
N PHE A 113 2.20 22.87 -0.36
CA PHE A 113 2.54 21.89 0.67
C PHE A 113 2.36 22.50 2.06
N ILE A 114 1.91 21.69 3.00
CA ILE A 114 2.04 21.98 4.43
C ILE A 114 2.70 20.79 5.12
N SER A 115 3.69 21.07 5.95
CA SER A 115 4.22 20.06 6.86
C SER A 115 3.18 19.76 7.94
N THR A 116 2.98 18.48 8.20
CA THR A 116 2.16 17.96 9.31
C THR A 116 3.03 17.40 10.43
N GLY A 117 4.36 17.45 10.27
CA GLY A 117 5.35 17.13 11.29
C GLY A 117 6.16 15.86 11.01
N ARG A 118 7.17 15.66 11.86
CA ARG A 118 8.04 14.47 11.83
C ARG A 118 7.29 13.24 12.34
N MET A 119 7.43 12.12 11.64
CA MET A 119 6.88 10.84 12.07
C MET A 119 7.70 10.24 13.22
N ARG A 120 7.03 9.53 14.11
CA ARG A 120 7.66 8.80 15.23
C ARG A 120 7.49 7.30 15.06
N VAL A 121 8.47 6.52 15.53
CA VAL A 121 8.34 5.05 15.56
C VAL A 121 7.21 4.65 16.50
N ALA A 122 6.33 3.76 16.03
CA ALA A 122 5.24 3.18 16.79
C ALA A 122 4.93 1.76 16.28
N LYS A 123 4.95 0.77 17.18
CA LYS A 123 4.55 -0.63 16.90
C LYS A 123 5.25 -1.26 15.66
N GLY A 124 6.50 -0.89 15.40
CA GLY A 124 7.28 -1.42 14.27
C GLY A 124 7.07 -0.69 12.93
N GLY A 125 6.24 0.35 12.91
CA GLY A 125 6.14 1.30 11.79
C GLY A 125 6.31 2.75 12.26
N TYR A 126 5.81 3.67 11.46
CA TYR A 126 5.88 5.11 11.68
C TYR A 126 4.47 5.70 11.82
N LEU A 127 4.31 6.58 12.79
CA LEU A 127 3.05 7.24 13.11
C LEU A 127 3.24 8.76 13.08
N LEU A 128 2.29 9.45 12.49
CA LEU A 128 2.12 10.90 12.56
C LEU A 128 0.71 11.21 13.03
N GLU A 129 0.59 12.19 13.93
CA GLU A 129 -0.67 12.72 14.41
C GLU A 129 -0.60 14.24 14.35
N PHE A 130 -1.47 14.85 13.55
CA PHE A 130 -1.54 16.28 13.34
C PHE A 130 -2.95 16.77 13.67
N THR A 131 -3.02 17.91 14.38
CA THR A 131 -4.29 18.58 14.64
C THR A 131 -4.17 20.07 14.42
N SER A 132 -5.26 20.69 13.95
CA SER A 132 -5.32 22.13 13.69
C SER A 132 -6.75 22.66 13.85
N SER A 133 -6.91 23.95 14.13
CA SER A 133 -8.21 24.63 14.00
C SER A 133 -8.53 25.02 12.55
N THR A 134 -7.52 25.06 11.68
CA THR A 134 -7.67 25.30 10.25
C THR A 134 -8.18 24.04 9.55
N ASP A 135 -9.19 24.19 8.71
CA ASP A 135 -9.67 23.12 7.84
C ASP A 135 -8.74 22.92 6.65
N TYR A 136 -8.09 21.76 6.58
CA TYR A 136 -7.22 21.35 5.47
C TYR A 136 -7.87 20.33 4.54
N SER A 137 -9.20 20.15 4.58
CA SER A 137 -9.92 19.19 3.73
C SER A 137 -9.76 19.47 2.22
N ALA A 138 -9.32 20.67 1.82
CA ALA A 138 -8.97 20.98 0.44
C ALA A 138 -7.61 20.42 -0.03
N TYR A 139 -6.79 19.89 0.88
CA TYR A 139 -5.48 19.30 0.56
C TYR A 139 -5.63 17.80 0.32
N ASN A 140 -5.98 17.43 -0.91
CA ASN A 140 -6.34 16.05 -1.24
C ASN A 140 -5.14 15.11 -1.34
N GLY A 141 -3.92 15.61 -1.51
CA GLY A 141 -2.72 14.77 -1.54
C GLY A 141 -2.10 14.57 -0.17
N VAL A 142 -1.51 13.41 0.05
CA VAL A 142 -0.66 13.11 1.22
C VAL A 142 0.67 12.58 0.71
N VAL A 143 1.76 13.12 1.25
CA VAL A 143 3.12 12.69 0.93
C VAL A 143 3.87 12.39 2.22
N VAL A 144 4.61 11.28 2.25
CA VAL A 144 5.64 11.02 3.26
C VAL A 144 6.98 11.13 2.58
N THR A 145 7.85 11.97 3.12
CA THR A 145 9.21 12.17 2.61
C THR A 145 10.27 11.65 3.57
N LEU A 146 11.44 11.34 3.01
CA LEU A 146 12.68 11.10 3.75
C LEU A 146 13.50 12.40 3.74
N GLU A 147 13.68 12.97 4.92
CA GLU A 147 14.28 14.28 5.16
C GLU A 147 15.60 14.15 5.91
N ARG A 148 16.55 15.03 5.62
CA ARG A 148 17.78 15.20 6.40
C ARG A 148 17.74 16.46 7.27
N VAL A 149 17.01 17.49 6.83
CA VAL A 149 16.92 18.78 7.52
C VAL A 149 15.45 19.16 7.70
N ASP A 150 15.12 19.71 8.86
CA ASP A 150 13.78 20.26 9.13
C ASP A 150 13.75 21.72 8.63
N ASP A 151 13.43 21.92 7.34
CA ASP A 151 13.43 23.24 6.68
C ASP A 151 12.12 23.61 5.96
N LYS A 152 11.05 22.83 6.20
CA LYS A 152 9.71 22.99 5.58
C LYS A 152 9.70 22.84 4.06
N LYS A 153 10.69 22.18 3.46
CA LYS A 153 10.68 21.80 2.06
C LYS A 153 10.72 20.28 1.96
N PRO A 154 9.78 19.66 1.22
CA PRO A 154 9.87 18.24 0.95
C PRO A 154 11.18 17.90 0.23
N GLU A 155 11.95 16.94 0.75
CA GLU A 155 13.10 16.35 0.09
C GLU A 155 12.66 15.13 -0.76
N THR A 156 12.93 13.91 -0.32
CA THR A 156 12.71 12.71 -1.14
C THR A 156 11.33 12.13 -0.86
N HIS A 157 10.45 12.10 -1.86
CA HIS A 157 9.14 11.47 -1.74
C HIS A 157 9.27 9.95 -1.65
N ILE A 158 8.68 9.36 -0.61
CA ILE A 158 8.74 7.92 -0.33
C ILE A 158 7.37 7.30 -0.53
N LEU A 159 6.35 7.84 0.14
CA LEU A 159 4.98 7.39 -0.02
C LEU A 159 4.11 8.53 -0.54
N GLU A 160 3.21 8.23 -1.46
CA GLU A 160 2.21 9.17 -1.95
C GLU A 160 0.82 8.54 -1.99
N GLY A 161 -0.20 9.37 -1.78
CA GLY A 161 -1.60 8.99 -1.96
C GLY A 161 -2.50 10.21 -2.05
N SER A 162 -3.77 9.96 -2.34
CA SER A 162 -4.82 10.98 -2.38
C SER A 162 -6.04 10.49 -1.62
N PHE A 163 -6.67 11.39 -0.89
CA PHE A 163 -8.04 11.24 -0.41
C PHE A 163 -9.02 11.27 -1.59
#